data_AF-A0A1G2IYR0-F1
#
_entry.id   AF-A0A1G2IYR0-F1
#
_cell.length_a   1.000
_cell.length_b   1.000
_cell.length_c   1.000
_cell.angle_alpha   90.00
_cell.angle_beta   90.00
_cell.angle_gamma   90.00
#
_symmetry.space_group_name_H-M   'P 1'
#
loop_
_entity.id
_entity.type
_entity.pdbx_description
1 polymer ?
#
loop_
_entity_poly.entity_id
_entity_poly.type
_entity_poly.pdbx_seq_one_letter_code
_entity_poly.pdbx_strand_id
1 'polypeptide(L)'
;MSVVFISPKSRQKMFLMGITIVFLLFLAVVSFAVFLAQPKKVSQVLVFNKPKVNIDMSVFESEQFKNLQAFTEMETQYSYKFIAGDKKTETGFISAVSEEQARIILTEMGIAPIEIKEVKIGRENPFLPYYQQAINTAE
;
A
#
# COMPACT_ATOMS: atom_id res chain seq x y z
N MET A 1 3.80 1.66 -91.55
CA MET A 1 5.07 1.57 -90.82
C MET A 1 4.75 1.46 -89.33
N SER A 2 5.07 0.33 -88.69
CA SER A 2 4.89 0.16 -87.25
C SER A 2 6.22 0.42 -86.54
N VAL A 3 6.22 1.37 -85.61
CA VAL A 3 7.36 1.61 -84.73
C VAL A 3 7.22 0.66 -83.55
N VAL A 4 8.07 -0.38 -83.52
CA VAL A 4 8.11 -1.35 -82.41
C VAL A 4 8.92 -0.74 -81.27
N PHE A 5 8.23 -0.33 -80.20
CA PHE A 5 8.88 0.14 -78.97
C PHE A 5 9.44 -1.06 -78.20
N ILE A 6 10.74 -1.33 -78.35
CA ILE A 6 11.45 -2.30 -77.52
C ILE A 6 11.71 -1.65 -76.17
N SER A 7 10.90 -1.99 -75.15
CA SER A 7 11.11 -1.45 -73.79
C SER A 7 12.46 -1.97 -73.25
N PRO A 8 13.33 -1.13 -72.67
CA PRO A 8 14.67 -1.53 -72.24
C PRO A 8 14.63 -2.24 -70.89
N LYS A 9 13.94 -3.41 -70.84
CA LYS A 9 13.68 -4.18 -69.62
C LYS A 9 14.96 -4.52 -68.85
N SER A 10 16.08 -4.73 -69.55
CA SER A 10 17.38 -5.05 -68.94
C SER A 10 17.99 -3.86 -68.20
N ARG A 11 17.95 -2.66 -68.79
CA ARG A 11 18.48 -1.43 -68.17
C ARG A 11 17.64 -1.01 -66.96
N GLN A 12 16.32 -1.14 -67.05
CA GLN A 12 15.41 -0.88 -65.93
C GLN A 12 15.64 -1.86 -64.76
N LYS A 13 15.85 -3.15 -65.05
CA LYS A 13 16.20 -4.15 -64.02
C LYS A 13 17.53 -3.84 -63.35
N MET A 14 18.56 -3.44 -64.10
CA MET A 14 19.86 -3.08 -63.54
C MET A 14 19.78 -1.83 -62.66
N PHE A 15 19.00 -0.83 -63.06
CA PHE A 15 18.72 0.37 -62.27
C PHE A 15 18.00 0.04 -60.96
N LEU A 16 16.92 -0.75 -61.03
CA LEU A 16 16.20 -1.22 -59.83
C LEU A 16 17.11 -2.04 -58.91
N MET A 17 17.91 -2.95 -59.46
CA MET A 17 18.85 -3.75 -58.68
C MET A 17 19.90 -2.87 -57.98
N GLY A 18 20.41 -1.84 -58.65
CA GLY A 18 21.33 -0.87 -58.07
C GLY A 18 20.70 -0.12 -56.89
N ILE A 19 19.47 0.39 -57.04
CA ILE A 19 18.75 1.06 -55.96
C ILE A 19 18.52 0.11 -54.78
N THR A 20 18.08 -1.12 -55.05
CA THR A 20 17.82 -2.11 -53.99
C THR A 20 19.07 -2.44 -53.19
N ILE A 21 20.23 -2.59 -53.85
CA ILE A 21 21.50 -2.85 -53.19
C ILE A 21 21.92 -1.66 -52.32
N VAL A 22 21.84 -0.44 -52.86
CA VAL A 22 22.18 0.78 -52.10
C VAL A 22 21.27 0.95 -50.89
N PHE A 23 19.97 0.69 -51.04
CA PHE A 23 19.00 0.74 -49.96
C PHE A 23 19.29 -0.30 -48.87
N LEU A 24 19.60 -1.54 -49.25
CA LEU A 24 20.00 -2.58 -48.30
C LEU A 24 21.28 -2.22 -47.54
N LEU A 25 22.29 -1.67 -48.24
CA LEU A 25 23.52 -1.18 -47.62
C LEU A 25 23.24 -0.07 -46.61
N PHE A 26 22.39 0.89 -46.96
CA PHE A 26 21.99 1.96 -46.06
C PHE A 26 21.31 1.42 -44.80
N LEU A 27 20.36 0.49 -44.94
CA LEU A 27 19.69 -0.15 -43.81
C LEU A 27 20.67 -0.92 -42.91
N ALA A 28 21.62 -1.63 -43.51
CA ALA A 28 22.65 -2.35 -42.76
C ALA A 28 23.51 -1.40 -41.92
N VAL A 29 23.93 -0.26 -42.50
CA VAL A 29 24.72 0.77 -41.79
C VAL A 29 23.93 1.37 -40.62
N VAL A 30 22.67 1.76 -40.85
CA VAL A 30 21.83 2.33 -39.78
C VAL A 30 21.58 1.32 -38.67
N SER A 31 21.29 0.06 -39.03
CA SER A 31 21.07 -1.01 -38.05
C SER A 31 22.31 -1.26 -37.20
N PHE A 32 23.49 -1.27 -37.82
CA PHE A 32 24.76 -1.43 -37.12
C PHE A 32 25.08 -0.23 -36.22
N ALA A 33 24.80 0.98 -36.68
CA ALA A 33 24.97 2.20 -35.90
C ALA A 33 24.07 2.22 -34.65
N VAL A 34 22.82 1.78 -34.78
CA VAL A 34 21.88 1.66 -33.64
C VAL A 34 22.31 0.54 -32.71
N PHE A 35 22.76 -0.61 -33.23
CA PHE A 35 23.24 -1.73 -32.41
C PHE A 35 24.49 -1.35 -31.59
N LEU A 36 25.38 -0.53 -32.15
CA LEU A 36 26.57 -0.02 -31.46
C LEU A 36 26.29 1.20 -30.57
N ALA A 37 25.13 1.83 -30.67
CA ALA A 37 24.80 3.00 -29.86
C ALA A 37 24.60 2.58 -28.41
N GLN A 38 25.55 2.92 -27.54
CA GLN A 38 25.39 2.69 -26.11
C GLN A 38 24.25 3.56 -25.56
N PRO A 39 23.40 3.02 -24.67
CA PRO A 39 22.36 3.81 -24.03
C PRO A 39 22.98 4.95 -23.23
N LYS A 40 22.48 6.17 -23.42
CA LYS A 40 22.92 7.33 -22.65
C LYS A 40 22.63 7.06 -21.18
N LYS A 41 23.64 7.25 -20.32
CA LYS A 41 23.47 7.20 -18.87
C LYS A 41 22.52 8.31 -18.44
N VAL A 42 21.27 7.95 -18.18
CA VAL A 42 20.29 8.81 -17.51
C VAL A 42 20.71 8.98 -16.05
N SER A 43 20.62 10.20 -15.52
CA SER A 43 20.95 10.45 -14.10
C SER A 43 19.96 9.69 -13.23
N GLN A 44 20.46 8.81 -12.36
CA GLN A 44 19.64 7.96 -11.46
C GLN A 44 18.80 8.75 -10.44
N VAL A 45 18.98 10.07 -10.35
CA VAL A 45 18.34 10.95 -9.36
C VAL A 45 16.81 10.95 -9.47
N LEU A 46 16.22 10.59 -10.60
CA LEU A 46 14.79 10.78 -10.86
C LEU A 46 13.89 9.55 -10.69
N VAL A 47 14.40 8.35 -10.37
CA VAL A 47 13.52 7.15 -10.39
C VAL A 47 13.53 6.29 -9.13
N PHE A 48 14.52 6.37 -8.23
CA PHE A 48 14.49 5.58 -6.99
C PHE A 48 15.19 6.29 -5.83
N ASN A 49 14.56 7.30 -5.25
CA ASN A 49 14.74 7.56 -3.82
C ASN A 49 14.02 6.45 -3.06
N LYS A 50 14.54 5.22 -3.11
CA LYS A 50 14.06 4.16 -2.23
C LYS A 50 14.32 4.66 -0.80
N PRO A 51 13.29 4.87 0.02
CA PRO A 51 13.51 5.28 1.39
C PRO A 51 14.42 4.23 2.03
N LYS A 52 15.58 4.68 2.54
CA LYS A 52 16.43 3.84 3.38
C LYS A 52 15.70 3.67 4.70
N VAL A 53 14.80 2.70 4.76
CA VAL A 53 14.15 2.28 6.01
C VAL A 53 15.21 1.51 6.80
N ASN A 54 15.76 2.14 7.83
CA ASN A 54 16.62 1.47 8.79
C ASN A 54 15.73 1.03 9.94
N ILE A 55 15.44 -0.26 10.06
CA ILE A 55 14.63 -0.80 11.15
C ILE A 55 15.58 -1.10 12.30
N ASP A 56 15.43 -0.36 13.38
CA ASP A 56 16.21 -0.58 14.60
C ASP A 56 15.62 -1.76 15.38
N MET A 57 16.33 -2.89 15.33
CA MET A 57 15.93 -4.12 16.02
C MET A 57 16.42 -4.17 17.48
N SER A 58 17.15 -3.15 17.97
CA SER A 58 17.65 -3.12 19.35
C SER A 58 16.51 -3.08 20.38
N VAL A 59 15.31 -2.66 19.98
CA VAL A 59 14.10 -2.68 20.82
C VAL A 59 13.77 -4.09 21.30
N PHE A 60 14.03 -5.13 20.51
CA PHE A 60 13.81 -6.53 20.90
C PHE A 60 14.77 -7.02 22.00
N GLU A 61 15.92 -6.36 22.16
CA GLU A 61 16.90 -6.70 23.19
C GLU A 61 16.66 -5.95 24.51
N SER A 62 15.76 -4.96 24.50
CA SER A 62 15.39 -4.17 25.67
C SER A 62 14.82 -5.05 26.79
N GLU A 63 15.11 -4.69 28.04
CA GLU A 63 14.53 -5.39 29.20
C GLU A 63 13.00 -5.31 29.21
N GLN A 64 12.45 -4.22 28.68
CA GLN A 64 11.02 -4.01 28.54
C GLN A 64 10.40 -5.07 27.61
N PHE A 65 11.05 -5.35 26.47
CA PHE A 65 10.57 -6.36 25.53
C PHE A 65 10.67 -7.79 26.10
N LYS A 66 11.73 -8.11 26.85
CA LYS A 66 11.91 -9.41 27.51
C LYS A 66 10.85 -9.71 28.57
N ASN A 67 10.28 -8.67 29.17
CA ASN A 67 9.22 -8.78 30.17
C ASN A 67 7.81 -8.78 29.57
N LEU A 68 7.67 -8.65 28.25
CA LEU A 68 6.38 -8.78 27.59
C LEU A 68 5.95 -10.25 27.61
N GLN A 69 4.80 -10.52 28.20
CA GLN A 69 4.15 -11.81 28.06
C GLN A 69 3.52 -11.88 26.68
N ALA A 70 3.75 -12.97 25.96
CA ALA A 70 3.05 -13.22 24.72
C ALA A 70 1.55 -13.32 25.02
N PHE A 71 0.73 -12.51 24.35
CA PHE A 71 -0.71 -12.66 24.41
C PHE A 71 -1.06 -14.04 23.86
N THR A 72 -1.49 -14.95 24.73
CA THR A 72 -1.92 -16.31 24.35
C THR A 72 -3.26 -16.26 23.62
N GLU A 73 -4.09 -15.26 23.94
CA GLU A 73 -5.41 -15.04 23.38
C GLU A 73 -5.61 -13.54 23.14
N MET A 74 -6.38 -13.19 22.10
CA MET A 74 -6.64 -11.80 21.75
C MET A 74 -7.71 -11.24 22.68
N GLU A 75 -7.36 -10.23 23.48
CA GLU A 75 -8.33 -9.52 24.32
C GLU A 75 -9.28 -8.68 23.46
N THR A 76 -10.57 -8.79 23.74
CA THR A 76 -11.61 -7.94 23.17
C THR A 76 -12.06 -6.92 24.20
N GLN A 77 -12.52 -5.77 23.72
CA GLN A 77 -12.99 -4.70 24.59
C GLN A 77 -14.48 -4.89 24.86
N TYR A 78 -14.86 -4.87 26.12
CA TYR A 78 -16.26 -4.92 26.58
C TYR A 78 -16.63 -3.60 27.24
N SER A 79 -17.80 -3.07 26.90
CA SER A 79 -18.46 -2.01 27.64
C SER A 79 -19.35 -2.61 28.72
N TYR A 80 -19.33 -2.05 29.92
CA TYR A 80 -20.21 -2.49 31.01
C TYR A 80 -20.93 -1.31 31.64
N LYS A 81 -22.14 -1.55 32.14
CA LYS A 81 -22.91 -0.57 32.91
C LYS A 81 -22.98 -0.99 34.37
N PHE A 82 -22.73 -0.07 35.29
CA PHE A 82 -22.86 -0.31 36.72
C PHE A 82 -23.57 0.86 37.41
N ILE A 83 -24.09 0.61 38.61
CA ILE A 83 -24.74 1.65 39.42
C ILE A 83 -23.66 2.27 40.31
N ALA A 84 -23.29 3.52 40.03
CA ALA A 84 -22.48 4.31 40.95
C ALA A 84 -23.36 4.75 42.15
N GLY A 85 -22.75 4.94 43.33
CA GLY A 85 -23.42 5.17 44.62
C GLY A 85 -24.52 6.25 44.64
N ASP A 86 -24.53 7.15 43.65
CA ASP A 86 -25.54 8.20 43.45
C ASP A 86 -26.75 7.78 42.58
N LYS A 87 -27.01 6.47 42.41
CA LYS A 87 -28.05 5.91 41.52
C LYS A 87 -27.93 6.31 40.04
N LYS A 88 -26.75 6.79 39.63
CA LYS A 88 -26.44 7.07 38.23
C LYS A 88 -25.84 5.81 37.60
N THR A 89 -26.35 5.46 36.42
CA THR A 89 -25.76 4.41 35.61
C THR A 89 -24.56 4.98 34.89
N GLU A 90 -23.38 4.44 35.20
CA GLU A 90 -22.13 4.80 34.53
C GLU A 90 -21.70 3.67 33.60
N THR A 91 -21.06 4.05 32.49
CA THR A 91 -20.53 3.10 31.50
C THR A 91 -19.02 3.09 31.60
N GLY A 92 -18.44 1.91 31.86
CA GLY A 92 -17.01 1.67 31.84
C GLY A 92 -16.61 0.75 30.68
N PHE A 93 -15.29 0.64 30.47
CA PHE A 93 -14.72 -0.29 29.50
C PHE A 93 -13.71 -1.21 30.19
N ILE A 94 -13.67 -2.46 29.75
CA ILE A 94 -12.72 -3.47 30.24
C ILE A 94 -12.23 -4.32 29.06
N SER A 95 -10.97 -4.72 29.08
CA SER A 95 -10.40 -5.69 28.14
C SER A 95 -10.40 -7.08 28.79
N ALA A 96 -10.92 -8.09 28.09
CA ALA A 96 -10.92 -9.47 28.53
C ALA A 96 -10.97 -10.41 27.32
N VAL A 97 -10.63 -11.69 27.49
CA VAL A 97 -10.74 -12.66 26.39
C VAL A 97 -12.20 -13.05 26.12
N SER A 98 -13.05 -13.05 27.15
CA SER A 98 -14.46 -13.39 27.04
C SER A 98 -15.35 -12.55 27.95
N GLU A 99 -16.66 -12.52 27.69
CA GLU A 99 -17.63 -11.84 28.55
C GLU A 99 -17.64 -12.43 29.97
N GLU A 100 -17.44 -13.74 30.10
CA GLU A 100 -17.37 -14.42 31.40
C GLU A 100 -16.13 -13.97 32.19
N GLN A 101 -14.97 -13.88 31.54
CA GLN A 101 -13.77 -13.33 32.17
C GLN A 101 -13.94 -11.85 32.52
N ALA A 102 -14.55 -11.05 31.66
CA ALA A 102 -14.85 -9.66 31.96
C ALA A 102 -15.71 -9.54 33.23
N ARG A 103 -16.70 -10.42 33.39
CA ARG A 103 -17.55 -10.45 34.59
C ARG A 103 -16.75 -10.82 35.83
N ILE A 104 -15.87 -11.82 35.76
CA ILE A 104 -15.00 -12.24 36.86
C ILE A 104 -14.10 -11.08 37.32
N ILE A 105 -13.41 -10.42 36.39
CA ILE A 105 -12.52 -9.29 36.70
C ILE A 105 -13.32 -8.13 37.33
N LEU A 106 -14.49 -7.81 36.79
CA LEU A 106 -15.36 -6.77 37.36
C LEU A 106 -15.80 -7.12 38.79
N THR A 107 -16.14 -8.38 39.06
CA THR A 107 -16.49 -8.82 40.42
C THR A 107 -15.30 -8.79 41.38
N GLU A 108 -14.09 -9.13 40.93
CA GLU A 108 -12.85 -8.99 41.74
C GLU A 108 -12.55 -7.52 42.08
N MET A 109 -12.91 -6.61 41.19
CA MET A 109 -12.84 -5.15 41.42
C MET A 109 -13.98 -4.62 42.32
N GLY A 110 -14.91 -5.47 42.75
CA GLY A 110 -16.06 -5.07 43.57
C GLY A 110 -17.17 -4.35 42.78
N ILE A 111 -17.15 -4.44 41.44
CA ILE A 111 -18.14 -3.82 40.56
C ILE A 111 -19.13 -4.91 40.11
N ALA A 112 -20.43 -4.68 40.34
CA ALA A 112 -21.48 -5.56 39.86
C ALA A 112 -22.09 -5.00 38.55
N PRO A 113 -21.69 -5.51 37.36
CA PRO A 113 -22.20 -5.01 36.09
C PRO A 113 -23.64 -5.48 35.85
N ILE A 114 -24.50 -4.54 35.46
CA ILE A 114 -25.89 -4.77 35.05
C ILE A 114 -25.94 -5.39 33.65
N GLU A 115 -25.08 -4.91 32.76
CA GLU A 115 -25.01 -5.27 31.35
C GLU A 115 -23.55 -5.23 30.92
N ILE A 116 -23.10 -6.25 30.17
CA ILE A 116 -21.79 -6.30 29.51
C ILE A 116 -22.05 -6.49 28.01
N LYS A 117 -21.38 -5.71 27.16
CA LYS A 117 -21.49 -5.79 25.70
C LYS A 117 -20.12 -5.68 25.06
N GLU A 118 -19.84 -6.58 24.13
CA GLU A 118 -18.65 -6.50 23.29
C GLU A 118 -18.67 -5.23 22.44
N VAL A 119 -17.56 -4.49 22.46
CA VAL A 119 -17.33 -3.31 21.65
C VAL A 119 -16.49 -3.72 20.47
N LYS A 120 -17.06 -3.65 19.27
CA LYS A 120 -16.33 -3.92 18.04
C LYS A 120 -15.26 -2.84 17.85
N ILE A 121 -14.01 -3.27 17.81
CA ILE A 121 -12.86 -2.39 17.56
C ILE A 121 -12.95 -1.90 16.12
N GLY A 122 -13.23 -0.61 15.95
CA GLY A 122 -13.37 0.01 14.64
C GLY A 122 -14.35 1.17 14.65
N ARG A 123 -14.49 1.81 13.49
CA ARG A 123 -15.47 2.88 13.30
C ARG A 123 -16.73 2.25 12.74
N GLU A 124 -17.86 2.44 13.42
CA GLU A 124 -19.17 2.06 12.85
C GLU A 124 -19.40 2.73 11.50
N ASN A 125 -18.94 3.98 11.36
CA ASN A 125 -18.91 4.71 10.12
C ASN A 125 -17.50 5.20 9.81
N PRO A 126 -16.82 4.69 8.78
CA PRO A 126 -15.45 5.09 8.41
C PRO A 126 -15.36 6.51 7.83
N PHE A 127 -16.48 7.17 7.54
CA PHE A 127 -16.52 8.47 6.85
C PHE A 127 -16.67 9.69 7.77
N LEU A 128 -16.96 9.52 9.06
CA LEU A 128 -16.85 10.65 10.01
C LEU A 128 -15.40 11.21 10.03
N PRO A 129 -15.20 12.52 10.21
CA PRO A 129 -13.87 13.07 10.40
C PRO A 129 -13.25 12.57 11.72
N TYR A 130 -11.93 12.38 11.75
CA TYR A 130 -11.20 12.01 12.98
C TYR A 130 -11.08 13.16 13.99
N TYR A 131 -11.36 14.38 13.56
CA TYR A 131 -11.32 15.57 14.38
C TYR A 131 -12.75 16.05 14.63
N GLN A 132 -13.12 16.22 15.90
CA GLN A 132 -14.27 17.04 16.26
C GLN A 132 -13.95 18.48 15.87
N GLN A 133 -14.64 19.03 14.87
CA GLN A 133 -14.79 20.47 14.83
C GLN A 133 -15.64 20.83 16.04
N ALA A 134 -15.06 21.51 17.02
CA ALA A 134 -15.82 22.15 18.08
C ALA A 134 -16.75 23.16 17.40
N ILE A 135 -17.99 22.75 17.15
CA ILE A 135 -19.05 23.68 16.77
C ILE A 135 -19.31 24.46 18.06
N ASN A 136 -18.65 25.61 18.16
CA ASN A 136 -19.07 26.66 19.09
C ASN A 136 -20.42 27.16 18.59
N THR A 137 -21.50 26.49 18.94
CA THR A 137 -22.85 27.05 18.85
C THR A 137 -22.95 28.10 19.95
N ALA A 138 -22.58 29.32 19.61
CA ALA A 138 -23.06 30.49 20.31
C ALA A 138 -24.44 30.80 19.75
N GLU A 139 -25.49 30.42 20.50
CA GLU A 139 -26.79 31.08 20.54
C GLU A 139 -27.54 30.66 21.81
#